data_AF-A0A8J3IS47-F1
#
_entry.id   AF-A0A8J3IS47-F1
#
_cell.length_a   1.000
_cell.length_b   1.000
_cell.length_c   1.000
_cell.angle_alpha   90.00
_cell.angle_beta   90.00
_cell.angle_gamma   90.00
#
_symmetry.space_group_name_H-M   'P 1'
#
loop_
_entity.id
_entity.type
_entity.pdbx_description
1 polymer ?
#
loop_
_entity_poly.entity_id
_entity_poly.type
_entity_poly.pdbx_seq_one_letter_code
_entity_poly.pdbx_strand_id
1 'polypeptide(L)'
;MYDIDMFDNNASVVQSLHKANRVVICYIDAGTWENWRPDASQFPSSVKGKSNGWPGEVWLDIRNLSILGPLLQHRMDTCKSRGYDGVEFDNVDGYSNDTGFPLKASDQLTFNTWLANEAHKRGLSVALKNDPEQAKTLLPYFDWELDEECFNYDECDSFVPFIKAGKAVMEVEYDLDTSDFCPQANKMNFNALKKHHDQVDAWRVACR
;
A
#
# COMPACT_ATOMS: atom_id res chain seq x y z
N MET A 1 4.66 -10.50 -10.23
CA MET A 1 5.00 -9.26 -9.50
C MET A 1 5.52 -9.65 -8.14
N TYR A 2 6.44 -8.90 -7.56
CA TYR A 2 6.89 -9.04 -6.18
C TYR A 2 6.75 -7.68 -5.52
N ASP A 3 6.00 -7.62 -4.42
CA ASP A 3 5.99 -6.47 -3.53
C ASP A 3 6.96 -6.73 -2.39
N ILE A 4 7.92 -5.84 -2.18
CA ILE A 4 8.99 -6.00 -1.18
C ILE A 4 9.33 -4.68 -0.51
N ASP A 5 9.70 -4.77 0.76
CA ASP A 5 10.07 -3.64 1.61
C ASP A 5 11.23 -2.82 1.04
N MET A 6 11.04 -1.50 0.97
CA MET A 6 12.05 -0.57 0.47
C MET A 6 13.34 -0.59 1.32
N PHE A 7 13.24 -0.62 2.64
CA PHE A 7 14.41 -0.48 3.52
C PHE A 7 15.23 -1.78 3.60
N ASP A 8 14.55 -2.93 3.61
CA ASP A 8 15.19 -4.24 3.77
C ASP A 8 15.80 -4.79 2.48
N ASN A 9 15.47 -4.21 1.34
CA ASN A 9 15.94 -4.65 0.02
C ASN A 9 16.74 -3.58 -0.71
N ASN A 10 17.89 -3.97 -1.26
CA ASN A 10 18.75 -3.08 -2.05
C ASN A 10 18.58 -3.32 -3.57
N ALA A 11 19.20 -2.46 -4.38
CA ALA A 11 19.11 -2.51 -5.85
C ALA A 11 19.51 -3.86 -6.46
N SER A 12 20.40 -4.63 -5.83
CA SER A 12 20.83 -5.94 -6.36
C SER A 12 19.72 -7.00 -6.29
N VAL A 13 18.83 -6.91 -5.29
CA VAL A 13 17.65 -7.77 -5.18
C VAL A 13 16.68 -7.46 -6.31
N VAL A 14 16.38 -6.17 -6.52
CA VAL A 14 15.50 -5.68 -7.61
C VAL A 14 16.05 -6.13 -8.96
N GLN A 15 17.33 -5.90 -9.23
CA GLN A 15 17.99 -6.34 -10.48
C GLN A 15 17.94 -7.86 -10.68
N SER A 16 18.03 -8.64 -9.60
CA SER A 16 17.96 -10.10 -9.69
C SER A 16 16.54 -10.57 -10.04
N LEU A 17 15.51 -9.93 -9.48
CA LEU A 17 14.11 -10.16 -9.84
C LEU A 17 13.80 -9.74 -11.27
N HIS A 18 14.35 -8.61 -11.72
CA HIS A 18 14.25 -8.16 -13.12
C HIS A 18 14.90 -9.15 -14.10
N LYS A 19 16.07 -9.72 -13.77
CA LYS A 19 16.70 -10.79 -14.58
C LYS A 19 15.84 -12.04 -14.68
N ALA A 20 14.97 -12.27 -13.69
CA ALA A 20 13.96 -13.32 -13.69
C ALA A 20 12.61 -12.88 -14.32
N ASN A 21 12.62 -11.77 -15.06
CA ASN A 21 11.46 -11.19 -15.75
C ASN A 21 10.28 -10.91 -14.81
N ARG A 22 10.58 -10.40 -13.60
CA ARG A 22 9.57 -10.01 -12.60
C ARG A 22 9.45 -8.50 -12.55
N VAL A 23 8.22 -8.02 -12.38
CA VAL A 23 7.90 -6.65 -11.93
C VAL A 23 8.10 -6.58 -10.42
N VAL A 24 8.72 -5.52 -9.92
CA VAL A 24 9.04 -5.30 -8.50
C VAL A 24 8.42 -4.00 -8.00
N ILE A 25 7.60 -4.11 -6.96
CA ILE A 25 6.91 -3.01 -6.28
C ILE A 25 7.63 -2.70 -4.98
N CYS A 26 7.73 -1.41 -4.68
CA CYS A 26 8.42 -0.87 -3.52
C CYS A 26 7.38 -0.59 -2.42
N TYR A 27 7.35 -1.39 -1.36
CA TYR A 27 6.51 -1.10 -0.21
C TYR A 27 7.06 0.10 0.58
N ILE A 28 6.21 1.08 0.87
CA ILE A 28 6.47 2.21 1.75
C ILE A 28 5.26 2.40 2.67
N ASP A 29 5.45 2.39 3.98
CA ASP A 29 4.44 2.98 4.86
C ASP A 29 4.42 4.51 4.71
N ALA A 30 3.26 5.06 4.35
CA ALA A 30 3.04 6.50 4.21
C ALA A 30 2.11 7.08 5.30
N GLY A 31 1.28 6.24 5.91
CA GLY A 31 0.25 6.64 6.86
C GLY A 31 0.65 6.55 8.33
N THR A 32 1.71 5.79 8.63
CA THR A 32 2.22 5.65 9.98
C THR A 32 3.73 5.91 10.07
N TRP A 33 4.17 6.08 11.30
CA TRP A 33 5.55 6.13 11.69
C TRP A 33 5.96 4.83 12.36
N GLU A 34 7.00 4.22 11.83
CA GLU A 34 7.59 2.97 12.30
C GLU A 34 8.91 3.25 13.03
N ASN A 35 9.01 2.87 14.31
CA ASN A 35 10.15 3.27 15.15
C ASN A 35 11.50 2.64 14.76
N TRP A 36 11.47 1.57 13.96
CA TRP A 36 12.64 0.80 13.55
C TRP A 36 13.26 1.29 12.24
N ARG A 37 12.57 2.19 11.51
CA ARG A 37 13.08 2.69 10.23
C ARG A 37 14.29 3.61 10.44
N PRO A 38 15.29 3.57 9.55
CA PRO A 38 16.52 4.36 9.72
C PRO A 38 16.27 5.87 9.63
N ASP A 39 15.15 6.32 9.05
CA ASP A 39 14.72 7.72 8.99
C ASP A 39 13.73 8.11 10.11
N ALA A 40 13.43 7.21 11.06
CA ALA A 40 12.43 7.42 12.10
C ALA A 40 12.69 8.68 12.97
N SER A 41 13.95 9.06 13.15
CA SER A 41 14.35 10.25 13.91
C SER A 41 14.03 11.58 13.21
N GLN A 42 13.71 11.55 11.90
CA GLN A 42 13.40 12.73 11.11
C GLN A 42 11.94 13.20 11.29
N PHE A 43 11.07 12.33 11.82
CA PHE A 43 9.68 12.64 12.08
C PHE A 43 9.53 13.32 13.46
N PRO A 44 9.09 14.59 13.52
CA PRO A 44 8.88 15.27 14.79
C PRO A 44 7.70 14.67 15.55
N SER A 45 7.65 14.85 16.87
CA SER A 45 6.53 14.38 17.69
C SER A 45 5.18 15.01 17.30
N SER A 46 5.19 16.20 16.70
CA SER A 46 3.97 16.92 16.30
C SER A 46 3.16 16.24 15.20
N VAL A 47 3.74 15.29 14.46
CA VAL A 47 3.03 14.53 13.43
C VAL A 47 2.68 13.11 13.86
N LYS A 48 3.04 12.70 15.09
CA LYS A 48 2.85 11.32 15.57
C LYS A 48 1.60 11.24 16.45
N GLY A 49 0.72 10.30 16.12
CA GLY A 49 -0.58 10.10 16.74
C GLY A 49 -0.62 8.89 17.67
N LYS A 50 -1.76 8.22 17.68
CA LYS A 50 -1.99 6.98 18.44
C LYS A 50 -1.38 5.78 17.72
N SER A 51 -1.15 4.70 18.45
CA SER A 51 -0.80 3.41 17.87
C SER A 51 -1.91 2.91 16.95
N ASN A 52 -1.55 2.29 15.83
CA ASN A 52 -2.48 1.58 14.95
C ASN A 52 -2.74 0.13 15.40
N GLY A 53 -2.12 -0.32 16.48
CA GLY A 53 -2.19 -1.70 16.98
C GLY A 53 -0.93 -2.51 16.68
N TRP A 54 -0.12 -2.11 15.70
CA TRP A 54 1.15 -2.76 15.40
C TRP A 54 2.27 -2.29 16.35
N PRO A 55 3.08 -3.21 16.92
CA PRO A 55 4.12 -2.83 17.89
C PRO A 55 5.17 -1.88 17.31
N GLY A 56 5.26 -0.68 17.89
CA GLY A 56 6.26 0.32 17.49
C GLY A 56 5.80 1.26 16.37
N GLU A 57 4.52 1.18 16.00
CA GLU A 57 3.92 1.93 14.91
C GLU A 57 2.82 2.86 15.42
N VAL A 58 2.77 4.08 14.88
CA VAL A 58 1.76 5.10 15.24
C VAL A 58 1.33 5.89 14.02
N TRP A 59 0.04 6.23 13.94
CA TRP A 59 -0.53 7.04 12.87
C TRP A 59 0.17 8.39 12.70
N LEU A 60 0.22 8.88 11.46
CA LEU A 60 0.75 10.19 11.11
C LEU A 60 -0.38 11.23 10.86
N ASP A 61 -0.12 12.50 11.17
CA ASP A 61 -0.98 13.60 10.72
C ASP A 61 -0.72 13.92 9.24
N ILE A 62 -1.40 13.20 8.35
CA ILE A 62 -1.26 13.29 6.88
C ILE A 62 -1.53 14.68 6.31
N ARG A 63 -2.16 15.58 7.08
CA ARG A 63 -2.41 16.96 6.66
C ARG A 63 -1.11 17.79 6.62
N ASN A 64 -0.07 17.35 7.32
CA ASN A 64 1.19 18.09 7.47
C ASN A 64 2.21 17.75 6.36
N LEU A 65 1.79 17.90 5.10
CA LEU A 65 2.60 17.60 3.92
C LEU A 65 3.91 18.40 3.82
N SER A 66 4.03 19.55 4.47
CA SER A 66 5.30 20.28 4.53
C SER A 66 6.38 19.54 5.32
N ILE A 67 5.99 18.66 6.26
CA ILE A 67 6.89 17.80 7.04
C ILE A 67 7.00 16.43 6.38
N LEU A 68 5.86 15.78 6.08
CA LEU A 68 5.84 14.42 5.56
C LEU A 68 6.32 14.34 4.10
N GLY A 69 6.03 15.38 3.31
CA GLY A 69 6.29 15.40 1.87
C GLY A 69 7.74 15.10 1.52
N PRO A 70 8.72 15.88 2.03
CA PRO A 70 10.14 15.64 1.75
C PRO A 70 10.63 14.24 2.15
N LEU A 71 10.10 13.67 3.24
CA LEU A 71 10.47 12.33 3.73
C LEU A 71 9.97 11.25 2.76
N LEU A 72 8.69 11.31 2.39
CA LEU A 72 8.08 10.36 1.46
C LEU A 72 8.63 10.50 0.04
N GLN A 73 8.92 11.72 -0.40
CA GLN A 73 9.63 11.99 -1.65
C GLN A 73 11.01 11.33 -1.66
N HIS A 74 11.77 11.42 -0.56
CA HIS A 74 13.06 10.76 -0.45
C HIS A 74 12.96 9.23 -0.50
N ARG A 75 11.93 8.65 0.16
CA ARG A 75 11.64 7.21 0.05
C ARG A 75 11.32 6.82 -1.40
N MET A 76 10.47 7.57 -2.09
CA MET A 76 10.17 7.33 -3.52
C MET A 76 11.39 7.50 -4.43
N ASP A 77 12.26 8.49 -4.18
CA ASP A 77 13.53 8.67 -4.90
C ASP A 77 14.45 7.45 -4.71
N THR A 78 14.43 6.87 -3.51
CA THR A 78 15.15 5.63 -3.20
C THR A 78 14.60 4.46 -4.00
N CYS A 79 13.28 4.27 -4.05
CA CYS A 79 12.65 3.24 -4.90
C CYS A 79 13.05 3.44 -6.37
N LYS A 80 12.95 4.67 -6.90
CA LYS A 80 13.32 4.95 -8.28
C LYS A 80 14.79 4.63 -8.57
N SER A 81 15.70 5.09 -7.71
CA SER A 81 17.14 4.87 -7.89
C SER A 81 17.56 3.40 -7.80
N ARG A 82 16.83 2.58 -7.02
CA ARG A 82 17.05 1.13 -6.91
C ARG A 82 16.43 0.33 -8.04
N GLY A 83 15.65 0.97 -8.91
CA GLY A 83 15.07 0.38 -10.12
C GLY A 83 13.72 -0.28 -9.92
N TYR A 84 12.97 0.04 -8.86
CA TYR A 84 11.60 -0.47 -8.72
C TYR A 84 10.70 0.00 -9.87
N ASP A 85 9.72 -0.82 -10.22
CA ASP A 85 8.76 -0.56 -11.30
C ASP A 85 7.56 0.25 -10.80
N GLY A 86 7.23 0.11 -9.51
CA GLY A 86 6.15 0.83 -8.86
C GLY A 86 6.32 0.90 -7.34
N VAL A 87 5.31 1.46 -6.69
CA VAL A 87 5.22 1.65 -5.24
C VAL A 87 3.83 1.29 -4.77
N GLU A 88 3.73 0.67 -3.60
CA GLU A 88 2.52 0.67 -2.80
C GLU A 88 2.74 1.48 -1.52
N PHE A 89 1.71 2.20 -1.10
CA PHE A 89 1.75 2.99 0.11
C PHE A 89 0.83 2.38 1.15
N ASP A 90 1.37 2.00 2.30
CA ASP A 90 0.58 1.39 3.36
C ASP A 90 -0.06 2.44 4.29
N ASN A 91 -1.09 1.99 5.02
CA ASN A 91 -1.83 2.77 6.01
C ASN A 91 -2.46 4.07 5.44
N VAL A 92 -2.90 4.05 4.19
CA VAL A 92 -3.44 5.22 3.48
C VAL A 92 -4.97 5.38 3.63
N ASP A 93 -5.51 4.95 4.78
CA ASP A 93 -6.92 4.97 5.15
C ASP A 93 -7.15 5.51 6.58
N GLY A 94 -6.19 6.24 7.15
CA GLY A 94 -6.22 6.73 8.52
C GLY A 94 -7.48 7.54 8.92
N TYR A 95 -8.22 8.15 7.99
CA TYR A 95 -9.48 8.85 8.31
C TYR A 95 -10.59 7.93 8.87
N SER A 96 -10.56 6.63 8.59
CA SER A 96 -11.50 5.65 9.12
C SER A 96 -11.04 5.06 10.48
N ASN A 97 -9.86 5.48 10.97
CA ASN A 97 -9.20 4.94 12.14
C ASN A 97 -9.06 5.96 13.29
N ASP A 98 -8.86 5.48 14.53
CA ASP A 98 -8.56 6.34 15.69
C ASP A 98 -7.08 6.76 15.71
N THR A 99 -6.72 7.68 14.82
CA THR A 99 -5.33 8.16 14.65
C THR A 99 -4.85 9.05 15.78
N GLY A 100 -5.75 9.56 16.63
CA GLY A 100 -5.45 10.67 17.54
C GLY A 100 -5.43 12.04 16.86
N PHE A 101 -5.64 12.11 15.54
CA PHE A 101 -5.85 13.34 14.79
C PHE A 101 -7.28 13.38 14.23
N PRO A 102 -7.89 14.57 14.07
CA PRO A 102 -9.22 14.71 13.49
C PRO A 102 -9.14 14.68 11.96
N LEU A 103 -8.65 13.56 11.40
CA LEU A 103 -8.54 13.35 9.97
C LEU A 103 -9.94 13.20 9.35
N LYS A 104 -10.15 13.86 8.22
CA LYS A 104 -11.38 13.76 7.44
C LYS A 104 -11.13 12.93 6.18
N ALA A 105 -12.20 12.37 5.61
CA ALA A 105 -12.16 11.75 4.30
C ALA A 105 -11.50 12.65 3.22
N SER A 106 -11.77 13.96 3.25
CA SER A 106 -11.14 14.93 2.33
C SER A 106 -9.63 15.09 2.53
N ASP A 107 -9.15 14.91 3.77
CA ASP A 107 -7.72 14.96 4.06
C ASP A 107 -7.03 13.73 3.47
N GLN A 108 -7.64 12.55 3.60
CA GLN A 108 -7.16 11.31 2.98
C GLN A 108 -7.14 11.40 1.45
N LEU A 109 -8.23 11.86 0.83
CA LEU A 109 -8.28 12.07 -0.62
C LEU A 109 -7.13 12.98 -1.10
N THR A 110 -6.86 14.06 -0.36
CA THR A 110 -5.76 14.99 -0.69
C THR A 110 -4.41 14.31 -0.58
N PHE A 111 -4.18 13.54 0.48
CA PHE A 111 -2.93 12.84 0.72
C PHE A 111 -2.69 11.71 -0.30
N ASN A 112 -3.68 10.85 -0.54
CA ASN A 112 -3.60 9.72 -1.48
C ASN A 112 -3.41 10.22 -2.92
N THR A 113 -4.12 11.30 -3.30
CA THR A 113 -3.92 11.95 -4.59
C THR A 113 -2.51 12.54 -4.71
N TRP A 114 -1.98 13.15 -3.65
CA TRP A 114 -0.60 13.68 -3.65
C TRP A 114 0.44 12.56 -3.81
N LEU A 115 0.30 11.45 -3.07
CA LEU A 115 1.17 10.28 -3.16
C LEU A 115 1.24 9.72 -4.58
N ALA A 116 0.08 9.46 -5.19
CA ALA A 116 0.01 8.92 -6.54
C ALA A 116 0.70 9.83 -7.57
N ASN A 117 0.43 11.14 -7.50
CA ASN A 117 1.06 12.11 -8.40
C ASN A 117 2.58 12.21 -8.18
N GLU A 118 3.07 12.09 -6.95
CA GLU A 118 4.51 12.10 -6.65
C GLU A 118 5.23 10.83 -7.14
N ALA A 119 4.57 9.66 -7.07
CA ALA A 119 5.07 8.43 -7.66
C ALA A 119 5.16 8.54 -9.19
N HIS A 120 4.10 9.06 -9.83
CA HIS A 120 4.07 9.27 -11.28
C HIS A 120 5.13 10.25 -11.78
N LYS A 121 5.45 11.30 -11.04
CA LYS A 121 6.58 12.22 -11.37
C LYS A 121 7.92 11.50 -11.47
N ARG A 122 8.07 10.37 -10.78
CA ARG A 122 9.27 9.51 -10.80
C ARG A 122 9.16 8.37 -11.82
N GLY A 123 8.05 8.29 -12.55
CA GLY A 123 7.74 7.20 -13.47
C GLY A 123 7.67 5.86 -12.75
N LEU A 124 7.13 5.85 -11.53
CA LEU A 124 6.77 4.65 -10.78
C LEU A 124 5.27 4.43 -10.97
N SER A 125 4.85 3.19 -11.23
CA SER A 125 3.44 2.81 -11.11
C SER A 125 3.01 2.85 -9.64
N VAL A 126 1.74 3.07 -9.34
CA VAL A 126 1.26 3.19 -7.95
C VAL A 126 -0.04 2.43 -7.70
N ALA A 127 -0.08 1.70 -6.58
CA ALA A 127 -1.25 1.00 -6.05
C ALA A 127 -2.05 1.89 -5.10
N LEU A 128 -3.38 1.81 -5.15
CA LEU A 128 -4.21 2.18 -4.01
C LEU A 128 -4.22 0.99 -3.04
N LYS A 129 -3.83 1.19 -1.79
CA LYS A 129 -3.93 0.19 -0.73
C LYS A 129 -5.24 0.39 0.04
N ASN A 130 -6.10 -0.63 0.12
CA ASN A 130 -7.37 -0.59 0.85
C ASN A 130 -8.23 0.67 0.50
N ASP A 131 -8.74 1.39 1.51
CA ASP A 131 -9.60 2.58 1.38
C ASP A 131 -10.86 2.35 0.49
N PRO A 132 -11.67 1.32 0.79
CA PRO A 132 -12.81 0.91 -0.04
C PRO A 132 -13.83 2.03 -0.26
N GLU A 133 -14.08 2.87 0.76
CA GLU A 133 -15.07 3.95 0.67
C GLU A 133 -14.65 5.05 -0.34
N GLN A 134 -13.35 5.23 -0.58
CA GLN A 134 -12.82 6.25 -1.50
C GLN A 134 -12.28 5.69 -2.80
N ALA A 135 -12.20 4.36 -2.95
CA ALA A 135 -11.62 3.68 -4.10
C ALA A 135 -12.11 4.23 -5.45
N LYS A 136 -13.42 4.43 -5.61
CA LYS A 136 -14.00 4.99 -6.85
C LYS A 136 -13.54 6.43 -7.14
N THR A 137 -13.37 7.25 -6.11
CA THR A 137 -12.92 8.65 -6.24
C THR A 137 -11.43 8.71 -6.54
N LEU A 138 -10.64 7.80 -5.96
CA LEU A 138 -9.20 7.72 -6.13
C LEU A 138 -8.78 6.99 -7.42
N LEU A 139 -9.64 6.14 -7.99
CA LEU A 139 -9.38 5.36 -9.20
C LEU A 139 -8.66 6.10 -10.34
N PRO A 140 -8.98 7.37 -10.66
CA PRO A 140 -8.28 8.07 -11.75
C PRO A 140 -6.78 8.30 -11.50
N TYR A 141 -6.31 8.27 -10.25
CA TYR A 141 -4.94 8.58 -9.87
C TYR A 141 -4.04 7.34 -9.71
N PHE A 142 -4.61 6.17 -9.47
CA PHE A 142 -3.85 4.94 -9.21
C PHE A 142 -3.85 4.01 -10.42
N ASP A 143 -2.78 3.23 -10.61
CA ASP A 143 -2.64 2.37 -11.79
C ASP A 143 -3.25 0.97 -11.59
N TRP A 144 -3.32 0.55 -10.33
CA TRP A 144 -3.87 -0.70 -9.85
C TRP A 144 -4.25 -0.54 -8.38
N GLU A 145 -4.78 -1.60 -7.79
CA GLU A 145 -5.29 -1.63 -6.43
C GLU A 145 -4.73 -2.88 -5.73
N LEU A 146 -4.40 -2.74 -4.44
CA LEU A 146 -4.04 -3.83 -3.54
C LEU A 146 -4.93 -3.76 -2.29
N ASP A 147 -5.73 -4.80 -2.06
CA ASP A 147 -6.58 -4.91 -0.88
C ASP A 147 -6.13 -6.08 0.02
N GLU A 148 -6.43 -5.94 1.30
CA GLU A 148 -6.32 -7.01 2.28
C GLU A 148 -7.72 -7.34 2.81
N GLU A 149 -8.03 -8.63 2.76
CA GLU A 149 -9.19 -9.23 3.43
C GLU A 149 -10.56 -8.72 2.96
N CYS A 150 -10.68 -8.26 1.71
CA CYS A 150 -11.97 -7.78 1.23
C CYS A 150 -13.06 -8.86 1.24
N PHE A 151 -12.72 -10.16 1.16
CA PHE A 151 -13.72 -11.23 1.27
C PHE A 151 -14.09 -11.49 2.72
N ASN A 152 -13.14 -11.39 3.64
CA ASN A 152 -13.41 -11.52 5.08
C ASN A 152 -14.33 -10.41 5.59
N TYR A 153 -14.19 -9.20 5.04
CA TYR A 153 -14.95 -8.00 5.46
C TYR A 153 -16.15 -7.65 4.56
N ASP A 154 -16.43 -8.42 3.51
CA ASP A 154 -17.49 -8.15 2.53
C ASP A 154 -17.33 -6.79 1.78
N GLU A 155 -16.09 -6.41 1.44
CA GLU A 155 -15.75 -5.10 0.88
C GLU A 155 -15.32 -5.14 -0.61
N CYS A 156 -15.13 -6.33 -1.20
CA CYS A 156 -14.55 -6.49 -2.54
C CYS A 156 -15.27 -5.74 -3.67
N ASP A 157 -16.59 -5.52 -3.54
CA ASP A 157 -17.37 -4.80 -4.55
C ASP A 157 -16.88 -3.34 -4.75
N SER A 158 -16.23 -2.77 -3.73
CA SER A 158 -15.63 -1.43 -3.77
C SER A 158 -14.48 -1.32 -4.78
N PHE A 159 -13.80 -2.43 -5.07
CA PHE A 159 -12.62 -2.48 -5.95
C PHE A 159 -12.95 -2.94 -7.39
N VAL A 160 -14.15 -3.49 -7.63
CA VAL A 160 -14.65 -3.82 -8.99
C VAL A 160 -14.54 -2.66 -10.01
N PRO A 161 -14.70 -1.37 -9.64
CA PRO A 161 -14.42 -0.26 -10.56
C PRO A 161 -13.01 -0.30 -11.19
N PHE A 162 -11.98 -0.74 -10.47
CA PHE A 162 -10.61 -0.88 -11.03
C PHE A 162 -10.60 -1.92 -12.16
N ILE A 163 -11.19 -3.10 -11.95
CA ILE A 163 -11.34 -4.13 -12.98
C ILE A 163 -12.09 -3.57 -14.21
N LYS A 164 -13.20 -2.86 -14.00
CA LYS A 164 -13.98 -2.24 -15.09
C LYS A 164 -13.19 -1.18 -15.87
N ALA A 165 -12.25 -0.51 -15.21
CA ALA A 165 -11.32 0.43 -15.83
C ALA A 165 -10.10 -0.25 -16.51
N GLY A 166 -10.04 -1.59 -16.51
CA GLY A 166 -8.91 -2.35 -17.06
C GLY A 166 -7.67 -2.34 -16.18
N LYS A 167 -7.81 -1.99 -14.90
CA LYS A 167 -6.74 -1.97 -13.90
C LYS A 167 -6.76 -3.27 -13.08
N ALA A 168 -5.59 -3.70 -12.63
CA ALA A 168 -5.50 -4.89 -11.80
C ALA A 168 -5.99 -4.60 -10.37
N VAL A 169 -6.55 -5.63 -9.76
CA VAL A 169 -6.83 -5.73 -8.32
C VAL A 169 -6.00 -6.90 -7.80
N MET A 170 -5.21 -6.64 -6.77
CA MET A 170 -4.38 -7.60 -6.07
C MET A 170 -4.99 -7.78 -4.68
N GLU A 171 -5.28 -9.00 -4.30
CA GLU A 171 -6.05 -9.28 -3.08
C GLU A 171 -5.27 -10.25 -2.20
N VAL A 172 -5.29 -10.02 -0.88
CA VAL A 172 -4.65 -10.88 0.11
C VAL A 172 -5.62 -11.27 1.22
N GLU A 173 -5.88 -12.57 1.38
CA GLU A 173 -6.60 -13.14 2.52
C GLU A 173 -5.62 -13.78 3.50
N TYR A 174 -5.89 -13.61 4.79
CA TYR A 174 -5.08 -14.22 5.86
C TYR A 174 -5.81 -15.38 6.53
N ASP A 175 -7.06 -15.15 6.94
CA ASP A 175 -7.80 -16.09 7.78
C ASP A 175 -8.63 -17.09 6.97
N LEU A 176 -9.21 -16.67 5.85
CA LEU A 176 -10.10 -17.50 5.04
C LEU A 176 -9.38 -18.66 4.33
N ASP A 177 -10.02 -19.82 4.22
CA ASP A 177 -9.50 -20.91 3.41
C ASP A 177 -9.64 -20.61 1.92
N THR A 178 -8.68 -21.07 1.12
CA THR A 178 -8.68 -20.80 -0.34
C THR A 178 -9.93 -21.32 -1.05
N SER A 179 -10.62 -22.31 -0.49
CA SER A 179 -11.92 -22.77 -1.01
C SER A 179 -13.02 -21.73 -0.91
N ASP A 180 -12.91 -20.81 0.05
CA ASP A 180 -13.98 -19.90 0.44
C ASP A 180 -13.94 -18.62 -0.39
N PHE A 181 -12.74 -18.12 -0.73
CA PHE A 181 -12.58 -16.87 -1.49
C PHE A 181 -12.08 -17.05 -2.93
N CYS A 182 -11.18 -18.01 -3.23
CA CYS A 182 -10.58 -18.11 -4.57
C CYS A 182 -11.60 -18.25 -5.73
N PRO A 183 -12.69 -19.04 -5.63
CA PRO A 183 -13.68 -19.11 -6.70
C PRO A 183 -14.32 -17.74 -7.00
N GLN A 184 -14.59 -16.94 -5.97
CA GLN A 184 -15.18 -15.62 -6.12
C GLN A 184 -14.14 -14.61 -6.63
N ALA A 185 -12.93 -14.59 -6.08
CA ALA A 185 -11.83 -13.76 -6.57
C ALA A 185 -11.57 -13.96 -8.06
N ASN A 186 -11.47 -15.22 -8.50
CA ASN A 186 -11.27 -15.56 -9.91
C ASN A 186 -12.45 -15.08 -10.79
N LYS A 187 -13.69 -15.16 -10.29
CA LYS A 187 -14.88 -14.65 -10.99
C LYS A 187 -14.90 -13.13 -11.09
N MET A 188 -14.40 -12.43 -10.06
CA MET A 188 -14.26 -10.97 -10.01
C MET A 188 -13.04 -10.47 -10.79
N ASN A 189 -12.20 -11.39 -11.30
CA ASN A 189 -10.95 -11.12 -11.98
C ASN A 189 -9.87 -10.49 -11.07
N PHE A 190 -9.91 -10.78 -9.77
CA PHE A 190 -8.91 -10.35 -8.80
C PHE A 190 -7.72 -11.33 -8.81
N ASN A 191 -6.51 -10.83 -8.54
CA ASN A 191 -5.32 -11.65 -8.38
C ASN A 191 -5.08 -11.88 -6.88
N ALA A 192 -5.63 -12.98 -6.39
CA ALA A 192 -5.77 -13.28 -4.98
C ALA A 192 -4.69 -14.23 -4.44
N LEU A 193 -4.21 -13.97 -3.23
CA LEU A 193 -3.26 -14.81 -2.49
C LEU A 193 -3.76 -15.11 -1.08
N LYS A 194 -3.57 -16.35 -0.60
CA LYS A 194 -3.54 -16.65 0.84
C LYS A 194 -2.13 -16.43 1.38
N LYS A 195 -2.02 -15.72 2.51
CA LYS A 195 -0.76 -15.38 3.18
C LYS A 195 -0.83 -15.68 4.68
N HIS A 196 0.33 -15.75 5.35
CA HIS A 196 0.37 -15.70 6.81
C HIS A 196 0.37 -14.24 7.26
N HIS A 197 -0.54 -13.87 8.17
CA HIS A 197 -0.68 -12.51 8.68
C HIS A 197 0.60 -11.99 9.35
N ASP A 198 1.09 -12.69 10.38
CA ASP A 198 2.08 -12.13 11.32
C ASP A 198 3.50 -11.92 10.76
N GLN A 199 3.82 -12.44 9.58
CA GLN A 199 5.18 -12.36 9.02
C GLN A 199 5.23 -11.90 7.57
N VAL A 200 4.08 -11.86 6.87
CA VAL A 200 3.97 -11.69 5.40
C VAL A 200 5.16 -12.37 4.70
N ASP A 201 5.42 -13.62 5.10
CA ASP A 201 6.64 -14.33 4.76
C ASP A 201 6.60 -14.82 3.29
N ALA A 202 7.58 -15.63 2.91
CA ALA A 202 7.62 -16.19 1.55
C ALA A 202 6.49 -17.19 1.24
N TRP A 203 5.82 -17.76 2.25
CA TRP A 203 4.77 -18.77 2.08
C TRP A 203 3.55 -18.13 1.44
N ARG A 204 3.01 -18.70 0.36
CA ARG A 204 1.81 -18.19 -0.30
C ARG A 204 1.05 -19.29 -1.01
N VAL A 205 -0.26 -19.12 -1.15
CA VAL A 205 -1.10 -19.93 -2.06
C VAL A 205 -1.83 -19.00 -3.01
N ALA A 206 -1.60 -19.13 -4.31
CA ALA A 206 -2.24 -18.29 -5.32
C ALA A 206 -3.53 -18.91 -5.83
N CYS A 207 -4.55 -18.09 -6.04
CA CYS A 207 -5.81 -18.53 -6.64
C CYS A 207 -5.71 -18.75 -8.17
N ARG A 208 -4.71 -18.14 -8.85
CA ARG A 208 -4.41 -18.29 -10.29
C ARG A 208 -2.99 -17.86 -10.66
#